data_AF-A0A3Q8W7U7-F1
#
_entry.id   AF-A0A3Q8W7U7-F1
#
_cell.length_a   1.000
_cell.length_b   1.000
_cell.length_c   1.000
_cell.angle_alpha   90.00
_cell.angle_beta   90.00
_cell.angle_gamma   90.00
#
_symmetry.space_group_name_H-M   'P 1'
#
loop_
_entity.id
_entity.type
_entity.pdbx_description
1 polymer ?
#
loop_
_entity_poly.entity_id
_entity_poly.type
_entity_poly.pdbx_seq_one_letter_code
_entity_poly.pdbx_strand_id
1 'polypeptide(L)'
;MPSWRSTLTQAGITDPRLRADHTHAARRVLRREPAPYLTLRLLAAPPLVPWLSTGLAFMNLVDDVAETGTPAVRAAGLAALAGRVESALATGDSPDPLLRAYAHAVRCRGLPDHWITRFLDGAATAEAAFDGFAAEEDFQAYLDAYAWPGIMVFTGLQYQGGPDPAQAAGWRAFVDAAQRVDFLADLAGDLAEGRLCIPRSRLAEHSVTRADLEQARETPEVRALLAAECARARTALAAAGGVLDLTEPGLRPVVAAMTELMGHQLAAVEKAGTGALRKDVGYGLAAPVGTLVRALRRR
;
A
#
# COMPACT_ATOMS: atom_id res chain seq x y z
N MET A 1 -23.50 -9.65 4.25
CA MET A 1 -22.81 -8.80 3.24
C MET A 1 -23.74 -8.59 2.04
N PRO A 2 -24.02 -7.34 1.62
CA PRO A 2 -24.86 -7.08 0.45
C PRO A 2 -24.24 -7.64 -0.83
N SER A 3 -25.06 -8.01 -1.81
CA SER A 3 -24.56 -8.44 -3.13
C SER A 3 -23.75 -7.34 -3.81
N TRP A 4 -22.86 -7.70 -4.74
CA TRP A 4 -22.10 -6.70 -5.51
C TRP A 4 -23.04 -5.75 -6.28
N ARG A 5 -24.13 -6.28 -6.84
CA ARG A 5 -25.15 -5.48 -7.51
C ARG A 5 -25.75 -4.42 -6.57
N SER A 6 -26.12 -4.81 -5.36
CA SER A 6 -26.66 -3.89 -4.35
C SER A 6 -25.61 -2.88 -3.89
N THR A 7 -24.36 -3.31 -3.73
CA THR A 7 -23.21 -2.46 -3.34
C THR A 7 -23.01 -1.31 -4.33
N LEU A 8 -22.99 -1.61 -5.64
CA LEU A 8 -22.90 -0.60 -6.69
C LEU A 8 -24.07 0.38 -6.67
N THR A 9 -25.30 -0.11 -6.45
CA THR A 9 -26.49 0.77 -6.36
C THR A 9 -26.42 1.69 -5.15
N GLN A 10 -25.97 1.20 -3.99
CA GLN A 10 -25.78 2.00 -2.79
C GLN A 10 -24.68 3.06 -2.96
N ALA A 11 -23.69 2.81 -3.83
CA ALA A 11 -22.68 3.78 -4.23
C ALA A 11 -23.17 4.79 -5.28
N GLY A 12 -24.43 4.70 -5.75
CA GLY A 12 -24.99 5.55 -6.80
C GLY A 12 -24.58 5.15 -8.24
N ILE A 13 -23.87 4.03 -8.41
CA ILE A 13 -23.41 3.56 -9.72
C ILE A 13 -24.53 2.73 -10.38
N THR A 14 -25.42 3.41 -11.11
CA THR A 14 -26.60 2.82 -11.74
C THR A 14 -26.44 2.55 -13.23
N ASP A 15 -25.60 3.31 -13.93
CA ASP A 15 -25.33 3.15 -15.36
C ASP A 15 -24.77 1.74 -15.70
N PRO A 16 -25.35 1.00 -16.66
CA PRO A 16 -24.92 -0.36 -16.98
C PRO A 16 -23.44 -0.49 -17.38
N ARG A 17 -22.88 0.47 -18.13
CA ARG A 17 -21.48 0.43 -18.58
C ARG A 17 -20.54 0.66 -17.40
N LEU A 18 -20.79 1.68 -16.59
CA LEU A 18 -20.01 1.95 -15.37
C LEU A 18 -20.06 0.78 -14.38
N ARG A 19 -21.22 0.13 -14.25
CA ARG A 19 -21.32 -1.08 -13.42
C ARG A 19 -20.44 -2.22 -13.94
N ALA A 20 -20.36 -2.41 -15.25
CA ALA A 20 -19.45 -3.39 -15.85
C ALA A 20 -17.99 -3.04 -15.60
N ASP A 21 -17.63 -1.76 -15.74
CA ASP A 21 -16.27 -1.24 -15.55
C ASP A 21 -15.80 -1.39 -14.08
N HIS A 22 -16.62 -0.96 -13.10
CA HIS A 22 -16.29 -1.19 -11.68
C HIS A 22 -16.25 -2.67 -11.32
N THR A 23 -17.09 -3.51 -11.94
CA THR A 23 -17.03 -4.96 -11.75
C THR A 23 -15.74 -5.54 -12.30
N HIS A 24 -15.25 -5.03 -13.44
CA HIS A 24 -13.97 -5.42 -14.01
C HIS A 24 -12.82 -5.11 -13.05
N ALA A 25 -12.77 -3.88 -12.53
CA ALA A 25 -11.78 -3.45 -11.54
C ALA A 25 -11.82 -4.32 -10.26
N ALA A 26 -13.00 -4.50 -9.67
CA ALA A 26 -13.17 -5.34 -8.48
C ALA A 26 -12.72 -6.79 -8.69
N ARG A 27 -13.01 -7.38 -9.86
CA ARG A 27 -12.56 -8.73 -10.21
C ARG A 27 -11.05 -8.82 -10.41
N ARG A 28 -10.41 -7.75 -10.91
CA ARG A 28 -8.94 -7.68 -11.02
C ARG A 28 -8.30 -7.74 -9.63
N VAL A 29 -8.77 -6.93 -8.69
CA VAL A 29 -8.27 -6.97 -7.30
C VAL A 29 -8.49 -8.35 -6.70
N LEU A 30 -9.71 -8.91 -6.79
CA LEU A 30 -9.99 -10.23 -6.25
C LEU A 30 -9.06 -11.34 -6.79
N ARG A 31 -8.64 -11.25 -8.06
CA ARG A 31 -7.74 -12.24 -8.67
C ARG A 31 -6.29 -12.07 -8.24
N ARG A 32 -5.79 -10.83 -8.14
CA ARG A 32 -4.40 -10.56 -7.74
C ARG A 32 -4.22 -10.69 -6.24
N GLU A 33 -5.14 -10.10 -5.47
CA GLU A 33 -5.02 -9.92 -4.02
C GLU A 33 -6.39 -10.17 -3.34
N PRO A 34 -6.79 -11.44 -3.19
CA PRO A 34 -8.10 -11.79 -2.64
C PRO A 34 -8.29 -11.29 -1.20
N ALA A 35 -7.23 -11.27 -0.39
CA ALA A 35 -7.32 -10.86 1.02
C ALA A 35 -7.69 -9.37 1.20
N PRO A 36 -6.98 -8.39 0.59
CA PRO A 36 -7.39 -6.99 0.59
C PRO A 36 -8.83 -6.77 0.08
N TYR A 37 -9.20 -7.40 -1.04
CA TYR A 37 -10.55 -7.26 -1.57
C TYR A 37 -11.63 -7.79 -0.62
N LEU A 38 -11.43 -8.97 -0.02
CA LEU A 38 -12.38 -9.56 0.92
C LEU A 38 -12.48 -8.71 2.20
N THR A 39 -11.37 -8.18 2.70
CA THR A 39 -11.36 -7.26 3.85
C THR A 39 -12.21 -6.02 3.56
N LEU A 40 -12.02 -5.38 2.40
CA LEU A 40 -12.86 -4.25 1.97
C LEU A 40 -14.34 -4.65 1.88
N ARG A 41 -14.65 -5.79 1.26
CA ARG A 41 -16.02 -6.28 1.09
C ARG A 41 -16.74 -6.59 2.40
N LEU A 42 -16.01 -7.06 3.40
CA LEU A 42 -16.56 -7.51 4.68
C LEU A 42 -16.69 -6.36 5.69
N LEU A 43 -15.68 -5.48 5.74
CA LEU A 43 -15.55 -4.50 6.82
C LEU A 43 -15.97 -3.08 6.41
N ALA A 44 -15.76 -2.67 5.15
CA ALA A 44 -16.10 -1.32 4.74
C ALA A 44 -17.62 -1.11 4.62
N ALA A 45 -18.05 0.15 4.72
CA ALA A 45 -19.39 0.56 4.33
C ALA A 45 -19.61 0.24 2.85
N PRO A 46 -20.70 -0.46 2.47
CA PRO A 46 -20.91 -0.90 1.10
C PRO A 46 -20.78 0.20 0.04
N PRO A 47 -21.26 1.45 0.24
CA PRO A 47 -21.09 2.53 -0.74
C PRO A 47 -19.64 2.90 -1.06
N LEU A 48 -18.69 2.65 -0.15
CA LEU A 48 -17.26 2.99 -0.36
C LEU A 48 -16.53 1.93 -1.18
N VAL A 49 -16.98 0.68 -1.12
CA VAL A 49 -16.27 -0.47 -1.70
C VAL A 49 -15.98 -0.29 -3.19
N PRO A 50 -16.90 0.17 -4.06
CA PRO A 50 -16.60 0.30 -5.48
C PRO A 50 -15.49 1.30 -5.78
N TRP A 51 -15.45 2.43 -5.07
CA TRP A 51 -14.42 3.46 -5.22
C TRP A 51 -13.06 2.93 -4.80
N LEU A 52 -13.01 2.36 -3.60
CA LEU A 52 -11.81 1.77 -3.00
C LEU A 52 -11.28 0.59 -3.83
N SER A 53 -12.15 -0.28 -4.32
CA SER A 53 -11.74 -1.40 -5.18
C SER A 53 -11.12 -0.92 -6.50
N THR A 54 -11.61 0.19 -7.05
CA THR A 54 -11.05 0.76 -8.28
C THR A 54 -9.72 1.46 -8.03
N GLY A 55 -9.56 2.18 -6.93
CA GLY A 55 -8.27 2.77 -6.54
C GLY A 55 -7.20 1.69 -6.31
N LEU A 56 -7.55 0.61 -5.60
CA LEU A 56 -6.65 -0.54 -5.43
C LEU A 56 -6.34 -1.24 -6.77
N ALA A 57 -7.33 -1.39 -7.65
CA ALA A 57 -7.09 -1.95 -8.98
C ALA A 57 -6.12 -1.09 -9.82
N PHE A 58 -6.20 0.23 -9.68
CA PHE A 58 -5.32 1.19 -10.34
C PHE A 58 -3.89 1.11 -9.79
N MET A 59 -3.71 1.05 -8.47
CA MET A 59 -2.41 0.81 -7.84
C MET A 59 -1.77 -0.48 -8.40
N ASN A 60 -2.52 -1.59 -8.38
CA ASN A 60 -2.05 -2.86 -8.93
C ASN A 60 -1.71 -2.76 -10.43
N LEU A 61 -2.42 -1.94 -11.22
CA LEU A 61 -2.05 -1.70 -12.62
C LEU A 61 -0.70 -0.99 -12.76
N VAL A 62 -0.41 0.00 -11.91
CA VAL A 62 0.88 0.70 -11.91
C VAL A 62 2.00 -0.27 -11.50
N ASP A 63 1.80 -1.03 -10.42
CA ASP A 63 2.79 -1.99 -9.92
C ASP A 63 3.13 -3.07 -10.96
N ASP A 64 2.11 -3.63 -11.65
CA ASP A 64 2.34 -4.60 -12.73
C ASP A 64 3.27 -4.06 -13.82
N VAL A 65 3.13 -2.76 -14.15
CA VAL A 65 3.95 -2.11 -15.17
C VAL A 65 5.34 -1.79 -14.63
N ALA A 66 5.45 -1.41 -13.36
CA ALA A 66 6.72 -1.11 -12.69
C ALA A 66 7.58 -2.37 -12.45
N GLU A 67 6.98 -3.55 -12.33
CA GLU A 67 7.68 -4.80 -12.04
C GLU A 67 8.02 -5.62 -13.31
N THR A 68 7.33 -5.40 -14.44
CA THR A 68 7.46 -6.25 -15.63
C THR A 68 8.54 -5.79 -16.60
N GLY A 69 9.53 -6.64 -16.85
CA GLY A 69 10.55 -6.45 -17.90
C GLY A 69 11.83 -5.75 -17.40
N THR A 70 12.66 -5.30 -18.34
CA THR A 70 13.90 -4.56 -18.03
C THR A 70 13.59 -3.13 -17.57
N PRO A 71 14.53 -2.43 -16.91
CA PRO A 71 14.33 -1.02 -16.51
C PRO A 71 13.84 -0.11 -17.65
N ALA A 72 14.37 -0.30 -18.87
CA ALA A 72 13.94 0.46 -20.05
C ALA A 72 12.48 0.14 -20.47
N VAL A 73 12.08 -1.13 -20.36
CA VAL A 73 10.69 -1.56 -20.65
C VAL A 73 9.73 -1.00 -19.61
N ARG A 74 10.09 -1.06 -18.32
CA ARG A 74 9.32 -0.49 -17.21
C ARG A 74 9.11 1.02 -17.39
N ALA A 75 10.19 1.76 -17.66
CA ALA A 75 10.13 3.20 -17.89
C ALA A 75 9.23 3.58 -19.08
N ALA A 76 9.39 2.89 -20.22
CA ALA A 76 8.53 3.12 -21.39
C ALA A 76 7.07 2.75 -21.11
N GLY A 77 6.84 1.65 -20.39
CA GLY A 77 5.51 1.20 -19.97
C GLY A 77 4.81 2.19 -19.05
N LEU A 78 5.52 2.73 -18.04
CA LEU A 78 4.99 3.73 -17.12
C LEU A 78 4.69 5.06 -17.83
N ALA A 79 5.56 5.50 -18.75
CA ALA A 79 5.29 6.69 -19.57
C ALA A 79 4.03 6.51 -20.45
N ALA A 80 3.88 5.35 -21.09
CA ALA A 80 2.68 5.03 -21.87
C ALA A 80 1.42 4.91 -20.99
N LEU A 81 1.55 4.35 -19.79
CA LEU A 81 0.46 4.29 -18.82
C LEU A 81 0.04 5.70 -18.37
N ALA A 82 1.00 6.57 -18.04
CA ALA A 82 0.73 7.94 -17.62
C ALA A 82 -0.10 8.71 -18.66
N GLY A 83 0.28 8.65 -19.95
CA GLY A 83 -0.51 9.28 -21.02
C GLY A 83 -1.92 8.70 -21.18
N ARG A 84 -2.09 7.38 -20.97
CA ARG A 84 -3.44 6.76 -20.97
C ARG A 84 -4.28 7.19 -19.77
N VAL A 85 -3.66 7.33 -18.60
CA VAL A 85 -4.32 7.80 -17.38
C VAL A 85 -4.75 9.25 -17.54
N GLU A 86 -3.85 10.13 -17.97
CA GLU A 86 -4.16 11.54 -18.24
C GLU A 86 -5.34 11.69 -19.20
N SER A 87 -5.30 10.99 -20.34
CA SER A 87 -6.39 10.99 -21.32
C SER A 87 -7.71 10.48 -20.72
N ALA A 88 -7.66 9.41 -19.91
CA ALA A 88 -8.85 8.85 -19.26
C ALA A 88 -9.45 9.80 -18.21
N LEU A 89 -8.61 10.49 -17.42
CA LEU A 89 -9.06 11.47 -16.44
C LEU A 89 -9.70 12.68 -17.12
N ALA A 90 -9.07 13.18 -18.19
CA ALA A 90 -9.55 14.35 -18.93
C ALA A 90 -10.86 14.09 -19.69
N THR A 91 -10.98 12.94 -20.35
CA THR A 91 -12.15 12.62 -21.20
C THR A 91 -13.23 11.83 -20.48
N GLY A 92 -12.88 11.14 -19.39
CA GLY A 92 -13.74 10.16 -18.74
C GLY A 92 -13.89 8.84 -19.52
N ASP A 93 -13.11 8.62 -20.60
CA ASP A 93 -13.19 7.42 -21.44
C ASP A 93 -11.80 6.82 -21.71
N SER A 94 -11.77 5.53 -22.03
CA SER A 94 -10.54 4.78 -22.32
C SER A 94 -10.92 3.44 -22.94
N PRO A 95 -10.11 2.83 -23.82
CA PRO A 95 -10.32 1.44 -24.20
C PRO A 95 -10.25 0.48 -23.01
N ASP A 96 -9.50 0.84 -21.95
CA ASP A 96 -9.35 0.04 -20.74
C ASP A 96 -10.53 0.28 -19.75
N PRO A 97 -11.34 -0.75 -19.44
CA PRO A 97 -12.44 -0.64 -18.46
C PRO A 97 -11.98 -0.19 -17.07
N LEU A 98 -10.76 -0.54 -16.66
CA LEU A 98 -10.22 -0.15 -15.37
C LEU A 98 -9.97 1.36 -15.31
N LEU A 99 -9.35 1.92 -16.36
CA LEU A 99 -9.10 3.37 -16.43
C LEU A 99 -10.39 4.17 -16.51
N ARG A 100 -11.42 3.66 -17.20
CA ARG A 100 -12.77 4.28 -17.17
C ARG A 100 -13.37 4.28 -15.77
N ALA A 101 -13.34 3.14 -15.08
CA ALA A 101 -13.83 3.05 -13.71
C ALA A 101 -13.08 4.00 -12.78
N TYR A 102 -11.75 4.08 -12.92
CA TYR A 102 -10.91 4.94 -12.08
C TYR A 102 -11.18 6.42 -12.35
N ALA A 103 -11.25 6.84 -13.62
CA ALA A 103 -11.63 8.20 -13.97
C ALA A 103 -13.04 8.57 -13.46
N HIS A 104 -13.99 7.63 -13.48
CA HIS A 104 -15.30 7.84 -12.86
C HIS A 104 -15.18 8.02 -11.34
N ALA A 105 -14.40 7.18 -10.66
CA ALA A 105 -14.16 7.29 -9.23
C ALA A 105 -13.51 8.62 -8.83
N VAL A 106 -12.43 9.01 -9.51
CA VAL A 106 -11.71 10.27 -9.27
C VAL A 106 -12.64 11.46 -9.40
N ARG A 107 -13.44 11.52 -10.48
CA ARG A 107 -14.39 12.62 -10.71
C ARG A 107 -15.52 12.65 -9.67
N CYS A 108 -16.13 11.50 -9.35
CA CYS A 108 -17.24 11.45 -8.39
C CYS A 108 -16.80 11.66 -6.95
N ARG A 109 -15.57 11.28 -6.61
CA ARG A 109 -15.00 11.47 -5.26
C ARG A 109 -14.22 12.78 -5.14
N GLY A 110 -13.88 13.42 -6.25
CA GLY A 110 -13.13 14.67 -6.29
C GLY A 110 -11.68 14.50 -5.82
N LEU A 111 -11.04 13.36 -6.11
CA LEU A 111 -9.64 13.14 -5.73
C LEU A 111 -8.74 14.11 -6.52
N PRO A 112 -7.88 14.91 -5.86
CA PRO A 112 -6.97 15.80 -6.55
C PRO A 112 -5.98 15.06 -7.47
N ASP A 113 -5.88 15.50 -8.72
CA ASP A 113 -5.06 14.86 -9.75
C ASP A 113 -3.58 14.74 -9.37
N HIS A 114 -3.06 15.67 -8.55
CA HIS A 114 -1.66 15.64 -8.12
C HIS A 114 -1.29 14.36 -7.37
N TRP A 115 -2.22 13.67 -6.70
CA TRP A 115 -1.93 12.38 -6.07
C TRP A 115 -1.62 11.31 -7.12
N ILE A 116 -2.33 11.36 -8.25
CA ILE A 116 -2.19 10.41 -9.34
C ILE A 116 -0.89 10.67 -10.10
N THR A 117 -0.63 11.94 -10.44
CA THR A 117 0.63 12.33 -11.11
C THR A 117 1.84 12.00 -10.24
N ARG A 118 1.82 12.36 -8.95
CA ARG A 118 2.93 12.04 -8.03
C ARG A 118 3.17 10.54 -7.91
N PHE A 119 2.11 9.74 -7.84
CA PHE A 119 2.27 8.28 -7.76
C PHE A 119 2.90 7.70 -9.03
N LEU A 120 2.43 8.12 -10.21
CA LEU A 120 2.99 7.66 -11.48
C LEU A 120 4.45 8.11 -11.67
N ASP A 121 4.75 9.36 -11.34
CA ASP A 121 6.12 9.89 -11.38
C ASP A 121 7.02 9.13 -10.41
N GLY A 122 6.58 8.95 -9.15
CA GLY A 122 7.28 8.19 -8.13
C GLY A 122 7.52 6.73 -8.53
N ALA A 123 6.55 6.08 -9.19
CA ALA A 123 6.72 4.73 -9.71
C ALA A 123 7.81 4.68 -10.78
N ALA A 124 7.86 5.68 -11.67
CA ALA A 124 8.82 5.74 -12.77
C ALA A 124 10.22 6.16 -12.33
N THR A 125 10.34 6.88 -11.21
CA THR A 125 11.62 7.39 -10.70
C THR A 125 12.09 6.65 -9.46
N ALA A 126 11.34 6.73 -8.36
CA ALA A 126 11.78 6.27 -7.05
C ALA A 126 11.74 4.74 -6.96
N GLU A 127 10.63 4.10 -7.37
CA GLU A 127 10.49 2.64 -7.27
C GLU A 127 11.25 1.90 -8.38
N ALA A 128 11.11 2.32 -9.64
CA ALA A 128 11.74 1.63 -10.76
C ALA A 128 13.27 1.58 -10.70
N ALA A 129 13.90 2.51 -9.98
CA ALA A 129 15.36 2.60 -9.79
C ALA A 129 15.81 2.24 -8.36
N PHE A 130 14.92 1.71 -7.52
CA PHE A 130 15.21 1.47 -6.11
C PHE A 130 16.23 0.34 -5.89
N ASP A 131 17.30 0.62 -5.15
CA ASP A 131 18.30 -0.37 -4.71
C ASP A 131 18.60 -0.33 -3.19
N GLY A 132 17.99 0.61 -2.47
CA GLY A 132 18.14 0.81 -1.03
C GLY A 132 18.28 2.27 -0.64
N PHE A 133 18.55 2.51 0.65
CA PHE A 133 18.68 3.86 1.21
C PHE A 133 20.09 4.13 1.73
N ALA A 134 20.64 5.33 1.51
CA ALA A 134 21.89 5.73 2.15
C ALA A 134 21.62 6.12 3.60
N ALA A 135 20.57 6.91 3.83
CA ALA A 135 20.18 7.41 5.15
C ALA A 135 18.65 7.43 5.34
N GLU A 136 18.20 7.82 6.53
CA GLU A 136 16.77 7.89 6.87
C GLU A 136 16.04 8.95 6.02
N GLU A 137 16.73 10.01 5.62
CA GLU A 137 16.20 11.07 4.75
C GLU A 137 15.80 10.51 3.38
N ASP A 138 16.56 9.55 2.85
CA ASP A 138 16.24 8.89 1.57
C ASP A 138 14.99 8.03 1.70
N PHE A 139 14.82 7.33 2.84
CA PHE A 139 13.60 6.59 3.14
C PHE A 139 12.39 7.51 3.18
N GLN A 140 12.49 8.64 3.90
CA GLN A 140 11.39 9.62 3.97
C GLN A 140 11.08 10.24 2.60
N ALA A 141 12.10 10.55 1.79
CA ALA A 141 11.92 11.05 0.44
C ALA A 141 11.24 10.02 -0.48
N TYR A 142 11.58 8.73 -0.35
CA TYR A 142 10.90 7.65 -1.05
C TYR A 142 9.42 7.54 -0.67
N LEU A 143 9.08 7.67 0.61
CA LEU A 143 7.68 7.70 1.04
C LEU A 143 6.93 8.88 0.40
N ASP A 144 7.53 10.06 0.39
CA ASP A 144 6.91 11.26 -0.19
C ASP A 144 6.80 11.20 -1.71
N ALA A 145 7.76 10.59 -2.39
CA ALA A 145 7.77 10.48 -3.84
C ALA A 145 6.77 9.42 -4.35
N TYR A 146 6.68 8.27 -3.67
CA TYR A 146 6.00 7.09 -4.21
C TYR A 146 4.96 6.48 -3.27
N ALA A 147 5.39 5.99 -2.09
CA ALA A 147 4.52 5.16 -1.25
C ALA A 147 3.28 5.92 -0.74
N TRP A 148 3.44 7.17 -0.31
CA TRP A 148 2.33 7.98 0.19
C TRP A 148 1.35 8.38 -0.91
N PRO A 149 1.79 8.92 -2.06
CA PRO A 149 0.90 9.09 -3.22
C PRO A 149 0.18 7.81 -3.64
N GLY A 150 0.87 6.66 -3.64
CA GLY A 150 0.28 5.34 -3.95
C GLY A 150 -0.86 4.95 -3.02
N ILE A 151 -0.70 5.16 -1.72
CA ILE A 151 -1.80 4.94 -0.77
C ILE A 151 -2.92 5.98 -0.94
N MET A 152 -2.61 7.22 -1.35
CA MET A 152 -3.62 8.27 -1.57
C MET A 152 -4.48 8.06 -2.82
N VAL A 153 -3.94 7.46 -3.90
CA VAL A 153 -4.75 7.14 -5.10
C VAL A 153 -5.86 6.11 -4.82
N PHE A 154 -5.75 5.37 -3.72
CA PHE A 154 -6.73 4.43 -3.22
C PHE A 154 -7.54 5.01 -2.05
N THR A 155 -6.89 5.30 -0.93
CA THR A 155 -7.57 5.70 0.32
C THR A 155 -8.15 7.09 0.25
N GLY A 156 -7.60 7.98 -0.58
CA GLY A 156 -8.14 9.33 -0.80
C GLY A 156 -9.55 9.34 -1.37
N LEU A 157 -9.95 8.27 -2.09
CA LEU A 157 -11.31 8.10 -2.63
C LEU A 157 -12.38 7.91 -1.56
N GLN A 158 -12.01 7.64 -0.31
CA GLN A 158 -12.97 7.59 0.79
C GLN A 158 -13.59 8.96 1.04
N TYR A 159 -12.83 10.04 0.86
CA TYR A 159 -13.25 11.41 1.15
C TYR A 159 -14.00 12.04 -0.04
N GLN A 160 -14.91 12.97 0.24
CA GLN A 160 -15.51 13.82 -0.79
C GLN A 160 -14.64 15.08 -0.97
N GLY A 161 -14.12 15.28 -2.18
CA GLY A 161 -13.11 16.30 -2.47
C GLY A 161 -11.66 15.83 -2.24
N GLY A 162 -11.45 14.54 -1.96
CA GLY A 162 -10.15 14.00 -1.55
C GLY A 162 -9.76 14.36 -0.11
N PRO A 163 -8.58 13.92 0.35
CA PRO A 163 -8.12 14.17 1.71
C PRO A 163 -7.75 15.63 1.91
N ASP A 164 -8.15 16.21 3.06
CA ASP A 164 -7.61 17.48 3.53
C ASP A 164 -6.15 17.33 4.02
N PRO A 165 -5.43 18.43 4.34
CA PRO A 165 -4.04 18.34 4.78
C PRO A 165 -3.83 17.50 6.05
N ALA A 166 -4.76 17.51 7.01
CA ALA A 166 -4.64 16.75 8.24
C ALA A 166 -4.85 15.25 7.97
N GLN A 167 -5.85 14.90 7.16
CA GLN A 167 -6.11 13.54 6.69
C GLN A 167 -4.93 12.99 5.90
N ALA A 168 -4.40 13.78 4.97
CA ALA A 168 -3.23 13.41 4.16
C ALA A 168 -2.01 13.14 5.06
N ALA A 169 -1.74 14.01 6.05
CA ALA A 169 -0.65 13.82 7.01
C ALA A 169 -0.85 12.59 7.91
N GLY A 170 -2.08 12.30 8.34
CA GLY A 170 -2.40 11.08 9.08
C GLY A 170 -2.10 9.82 8.28
N TRP A 171 -2.46 9.82 6.99
CA TRP A 171 -2.12 8.72 6.08
C TRP A 171 -0.62 8.64 5.80
N ARG A 172 0.11 9.75 5.76
CA ARG A 172 1.57 9.72 5.64
C ARG A 172 2.25 9.03 6.81
N ALA A 173 1.77 9.26 8.04
CA ALA A 173 2.26 8.55 9.23
C ALA A 173 1.92 7.06 9.20
N PHE A 174 0.72 6.70 8.72
CA PHE A 174 0.33 5.31 8.50
C PHE A 174 1.24 4.62 7.47
N VAL A 175 1.55 5.29 6.36
CA VAL A 175 2.44 4.79 5.31
C VAL A 175 3.85 4.57 5.81
N ASP A 176 4.40 5.48 6.62
CA ASP A 176 5.71 5.30 7.26
C ASP A 176 5.74 4.02 8.09
N ALA A 177 4.75 3.84 8.97
CA ALA A 177 4.65 2.63 9.79
C ALA A 177 4.51 1.36 8.94
N ALA A 178 3.63 1.38 7.94
CA ALA A 178 3.40 0.24 7.06
C ALA A 178 4.68 -0.16 6.32
N GLN A 179 5.37 0.79 5.71
CA GLN A 179 6.57 0.52 4.92
C GLN A 179 7.71 -0.03 5.77
N ARG A 180 7.89 0.46 7.01
CA ARG A 180 8.90 -0.08 7.92
C ARG A 180 8.61 -1.51 8.32
N VAL A 181 7.35 -1.84 8.58
CA VAL A 181 6.96 -3.21 8.94
C VAL A 181 7.15 -4.14 7.74
N ASP A 182 6.76 -3.71 6.54
CA ASP A 182 6.89 -4.48 5.30
C ASP A 182 8.37 -4.79 5.00
N PHE A 183 9.24 -3.79 4.99
CA PHE A 183 10.67 -3.97 4.74
C PHE A 183 11.39 -4.85 5.77
N LEU A 184 10.89 -4.89 7.01
CA LEU A 184 11.43 -5.81 8.02
C LEU A 184 10.88 -7.22 7.88
N ALA A 185 9.63 -7.36 7.44
CA ALA A 185 9.00 -8.65 7.23
C ALA A 185 9.55 -9.36 5.98
N ASP A 186 9.83 -8.61 4.91
CA ASP A 186 10.27 -9.13 3.62
C ASP A 186 11.79 -8.98 3.41
N LEU A 187 12.53 -8.75 4.50
CA LEU A 187 13.96 -8.46 4.49
C LEU A 187 14.79 -9.53 3.76
N ALA A 188 14.44 -10.81 3.88
CA ALA A 188 15.19 -11.88 3.21
C ALA A 188 14.96 -11.87 1.70
N GLY A 189 13.71 -11.70 1.25
CA GLY A 189 13.34 -11.55 -0.15
C GLY A 189 13.98 -10.31 -0.77
N ASP A 190 13.86 -9.17 -0.11
CA ASP A 190 14.45 -7.89 -0.56
C ASP A 190 15.97 -8.01 -0.76
N LEU A 191 16.69 -8.58 0.21
CA LEU A 191 18.14 -8.80 0.09
C LEU A 191 18.50 -9.74 -1.06
N ALA A 192 17.70 -10.78 -1.31
CA ALA A 192 17.91 -11.71 -2.42
C ALA A 192 17.71 -11.05 -3.79
N GLU A 193 16.85 -10.04 -3.87
CA GLU A 193 16.67 -9.18 -5.05
C GLU A 193 17.69 -8.03 -5.13
N GLY A 194 18.58 -7.93 -4.15
CA GLY A 194 19.61 -6.90 -4.08
C GLY A 194 19.14 -5.57 -3.49
N ARG A 195 17.91 -5.50 -2.97
CA ARG A 195 17.31 -4.34 -2.32
C ARG A 195 17.73 -4.30 -0.85
N LEU A 196 18.46 -3.26 -0.43
CA LEU A 196 18.77 -3.04 0.98
C LEU A 196 17.82 -1.98 1.57
N CYS A 197 16.69 -2.45 2.11
CA CYS A 197 15.61 -1.58 2.60
C CYS A 197 15.86 -0.98 3.99
N ILE A 198 16.92 -1.40 4.69
CA ILE A 198 17.42 -0.73 5.91
C ILE A 198 18.49 0.29 5.50
N PRO A 199 18.40 1.58 5.90
CA PRO A 199 19.37 2.57 5.47
C PRO A 199 20.81 2.23 5.88
N ARG A 200 21.76 2.47 4.97
CA ARG A 200 23.20 2.16 5.18
C ARG A 200 23.78 2.89 6.40
N SER A 201 23.29 4.08 6.73
CA SER A 201 23.68 4.79 7.96
C SER A 201 23.35 3.99 9.22
N ARG A 202 22.21 3.26 9.24
CA ARG A 202 21.80 2.40 10.36
C ARG A 202 22.74 1.21 10.53
N LEU A 203 23.14 0.61 9.42
CA LEU A 203 24.15 -0.45 9.42
C LEU A 203 25.46 0.05 10.06
N ALA A 204 25.92 1.25 9.65
CA ALA A 204 27.13 1.86 10.19
C ALA A 204 27.05 2.15 11.70
N GLU A 205 25.92 2.68 12.19
CA GLU A 205 25.68 2.93 13.63
C GLU A 205 25.83 1.67 14.49
N HIS A 206 25.47 0.51 13.92
CA HIS A 206 25.55 -0.78 14.60
C HIS A 206 26.82 -1.58 14.25
N SER A 207 27.75 -1.01 13.48
CA SER A 207 28.95 -1.73 12.98
C SER A 207 28.62 -3.00 12.19
N VAL A 208 27.51 -2.99 11.45
CA VAL A 208 27.04 -4.08 10.58
C VAL A 208 27.36 -3.74 9.13
N THR A 209 27.76 -4.74 8.35
CA THR A 209 27.93 -4.60 6.89
C THR A 209 26.75 -5.20 6.13
N ARG A 210 26.55 -4.76 4.88
CA ARG A 210 25.55 -5.37 3.98
C ARG A 210 25.76 -6.89 3.85
N ALA A 211 27.02 -7.33 3.74
CA ALA A 211 27.38 -8.74 3.64
C ALA A 211 26.99 -9.54 4.89
N ASP A 212 27.01 -8.94 6.08
CA ASP A 212 26.56 -9.62 7.31
C ASP A 212 25.05 -9.94 7.25
N LEU A 213 24.26 -9.03 6.66
CA LEU A 213 22.82 -9.25 6.44
C LEU A 213 22.56 -10.26 5.33
N GLU A 214 23.20 -10.12 4.18
CA GLU A 214 23.06 -11.02 3.02
C GLU A 214 23.48 -12.47 3.34
N GLN A 215 24.46 -12.64 4.23
CA GLN A 215 24.91 -13.96 4.70
C GLN A 215 24.14 -14.46 5.93
N ALA A 216 23.10 -13.72 6.37
CA ALA A 216 22.29 -14.00 7.54
C ALA A 216 23.13 -14.30 8.80
N ARG A 217 24.16 -13.48 9.06
CA ARG A 217 25.05 -13.68 10.21
C ARG A 217 24.35 -13.35 11.52
N GLU A 218 24.54 -14.20 12.51
CA GLU A 218 23.87 -14.08 13.82
C GLU A 218 24.78 -13.43 14.87
N THR A 219 25.39 -12.30 14.54
CA THR A 219 26.25 -11.58 15.48
C THR A 219 25.43 -10.74 16.46
N PRO A 220 25.99 -10.37 17.64
CA PRO A 220 25.35 -9.43 18.56
C PRO A 220 24.97 -8.10 17.91
N GLU A 221 25.80 -7.59 16.99
CA GLU A 221 25.62 -6.34 16.26
C GLU A 221 24.41 -6.41 15.32
N VAL A 222 24.29 -7.50 14.54
CA VAL A 222 23.13 -7.71 13.65
C VAL A 222 21.85 -7.83 14.48
N ARG A 223 21.89 -8.55 15.61
CA ARG A 223 20.74 -8.66 16.52
C ARG A 223 20.33 -7.30 17.07
N ALA A 224 21.31 -6.47 17.46
CA ALA A 224 21.07 -5.12 17.97
C ALA A 224 20.49 -4.19 16.88
N LEU A 225 20.98 -4.26 15.64
CA LEU A 225 20.43 -3.52 14.51
C LEU A 225 18.96 -3.88 14.28
N LEU A 226 18.63 -5.17 14.13
CA LEU A 226 17.25 -5.60 13.88
C LEU A 226 16.30 -5.23 15.02
N ALA A 227 16.76 -5.34 16.28
CA ALA A 227 15.99 -4.90 17.43
C ALA A 227 15.73 -3.38 17.41
N ALA A 228 16.72 -2.56 17.01
CA ALA A 228 16.57 -1.12 16.89
C ALA A 228 15.59 -0.75 15.77
N GLU A 229 15.66 -1.40 14.61
CA GLU A 229 14.73 -1.16 13.50
C GLU A 229 13.29 -1.59 13.86
N CYS A 230 13.11 -2.70 14.58
CA CYS A 230 11.80 -3.09 15.11
C CYS A 230 11.25 -2.05 16.11
N ALA A 231 12.09 -1.49 16.98
CA ALA A 231 11.69 -0.43 17.90
C ALA A 231 11.27 0.85 17.16
N ARG A 232 11.93 1.19 16.05
CA ARG A 232 11.54 2.30 15.16
C ARG A 232 10.18 2.02 14.51
N ALA A 233 10.00 0.84 13.92
CA ALA A 233 8.72 0.44 13.34
C ALA A 233 7.58 0.46 14.37
N ARG A 234 7.85 0.04 15.61
CA ARG A 234 6.88 0.10 16.72
C ARG A 234 6.49 1.53 17.08
N THR A 235 7.47 2.44 17.10
CA THR A 235 7.23 3.86 17.36
C THR A 235 6.39 4.49 16.24
N ALA A 236 6.73 4.19 14.97
CA ALA A 236 5.94 4.64 13.81
C ALA A 236 4.51 4.10 13.86
N LEU A 237 4.32 2.82 14.19
CA LEU A 237 2.99 2.21 14.31
C LEU A 237 2.15 2.86 15.42
N ALA A 238 2.75 3.24 16.54
CA ALA A 238 2.05 3.99 17.58
C ALA A 238 1.62 5.39 17.09
N ALA A 239 2.47 6.08 16.33
CA ALA A 239 2.15 7.38 15.73
C ALA A 239 1.06 7.29 14.65
N ALA A 240 1.02 6.18 13.90
CA ALA A 240 0.02 5.93 12.86
C ALA A 240 -1.41 5.81 13.41
N GLY A 241 -1.60 5.54 14.71
CA GLY A 241 -2.92 5.33 15.32
C GLY A 241 -3.90 6.49 15.12
N GLY A 242 -3.41 7.74 15.00
CA GLY A 242 -4.25 8.92 14.77
C GLY A 242 -4.99 8.92 13.42
N VAL A 243 -4.57 8.10 12.44
CA VAL A 243 -5.27 8.01 11.15
C VAL A 243 -6.71 7.50 11.29
N LEU A 244 -7.01 6.73 12.34
CA LEU A 244 -8.36 6.17 12.56
C LEU A 244 -9.41 7.27 12.77
N ASP A 245 -9.05 8.33 13.49
CA ASP A 245 -9.95 9.46 13.74
C ASP A 245 -10.18 10.28 12.47
N LEU A 246 -9.17 10.33 11.59
CA LEU A 246 -9.16 11.02 10.30
C LEU A 246 -9.79 10.19 9.16
N THR A 247 -10.03 8.90 9.37
CA THR A 247 -10.63 7.98 8.39
C THR A 247 -12.15 8.12 8.40
N GLU A 248 -12.77 8.06 7.22
CA GLU A 248 -14.23 8.05 7.09
C GLU A 248 -14.84 6.92 7.92
N PRO A 249 -15.96 7.13 8.64
CA PRO A 249 -16.54 6.10 9.51
C PRO A 249 -16.75 4.75 8.82
N GLY A 250 -17.10 4.79 7.52
CA GLY A 250 -17.28 3.60 6.71
C GLY A 250 -16.02 2.80 6.41
N LEU A 251 -14.82 3.36 6.56
CA LEU A 251 -13.54 2.67 6.32
C LEU A 251 -12.77 2.35 7.60
N ARG A 252 -13.09 3.00 8.74
CA ARG A 252 -12.42 2.77 10.04
C ARG A 252 -12.24 1.30 10.43
N PRO A 253 -13.23 0.39 10.26
CA PRO A 253 -13.03 -1.02 10.60
C PRO A 253 -11.93 -1.72 9.79
N VAL A 254 -11.74 -1.31 8.52
CA VAL A 254 -10.65 -1.82 7.66
C VAL A 254 -9.31 -1.32 8.18
N VAL A 255 -9.19 -0.01 8.43
CA VAL A 255 -7.95 0.61 8.89
C VAL A 255 -7.54 0.08 10.27
N ALA A 256 -8.50 -0.15 11.16
CA ALA A 256 -8.26 -0.75 12.47
C ALA A 256 -7.74 -2.19 12.33
N ALA A 257 -8.35 -2.99 11.45
CA ALA A 257 -7.89 -4.34 11.16
C ALA A 257 -6.47 -4.36 10.55
N MET A 258 -6.17 -3.43 9.63
CA MET A 258 -4.82 -3.31 9.05
C MET A 258 -3.78 -2.91 10.09
N THR A 259 -4.10 -1.92 10.95
CA THR A 259 -3.21 -1.49 12.04
C THR A 259 -2.91 -2.63 13.02
N GLU A 260 -3.93 -3.39 13.40
CA GLU A 260 -3.77 -4.57 14.25
C GLU A 260 -2.90 -5.63 13.57
N LEU A 261 -3.11 -5.87 12.28
CA LEU A 261 -2.36 -6.85 11.50
C LEU A 261 -0.88 -6.47 11.35
N MET A 262 -0.56 -5.19 11.10
CA MET A 262 0.81 -4.69 11.10
C MET A 262 1.48 -4.89 12.47
N GLY A 263 0.75 -4.67 13.57
CA GLY A 263 1.25 -4.94 14.92
C GLY A 263 1.58 -6.41 15.16
N HIS A 264 0.76 -7.34 14.65
CA HIS A 264 1.04 -8.78 14.73
C HIS A 264 2.25 -9.18 13.87
N GLN A 265 2.40 -8.61 12.68
CA GLN A 265 3.54 -8.90 11.80
C GLN A 265 4.85 -8.39 12.42
N LEU A 266 4.85 -7.16 12.95
CA LEU A 266 6.02 -6.63 13.65
C LEU A 266 6.40 -7.51 14.86
N ALA A 267 5.42 -7.95 15.65
CA ALA A 267 5.68 -8.87 16.76
C ALA A 267 6.24 -10.23 16.29
N ALA A 268 5.81 -10.71 15.13
CA ALA A 268 6.37 -11.93 14.52
C ALA A 268 7.81 -11.73 14.06
N VAL A 269 8.13 -10.56 13.48
CA VAL A 269 9.51 -10.19 13.09
C VAL A 269 10.40 -10.11 14.32
N GLU A 270 9.96 -9.42 15.37
CA GLU A 270 10.71 -9.31 16.63
C GLU A 270 11.00 -10.69 17.24
N LYS A 271 10.04 -11.61 17.18
CA LYS A 271 10.21 -12.98 17.63
C LYS A 271 11.19 -13.76 16.75
N ALA A 272 11.17 -13.54 15.43
CA ALA A 272 12.10 -14.17 14.51
C ALA A 272 13.54 -13.66 14.71
N GLY A 273 13.71 -12.38 15.05
CA GLY A 273 15.02 -11.75 15.20
C GLY A 273 15.86 -11.91 13.93
N THR A 274 17.09 -12.42 14.06
CA THR A 274 17.98 -12.73 12.92
C THR A 274 17.40 -13.78 11.96
N GLY A 275 16.38 -14.55 12.38
CA GLY A 275 15.65 -15.46 11.49
C GLY A 275 14.98 -14.75 10.31
N ALA A 276 14.64 -13.47 10.44
CA ALA A 276 14.07 -12.66 9.36
C ALA A 276 15.05 -12.45 8.18
N LEU A 277 16.37 -12.66 8.38
CA LEU A 277 17.37 -12.63 7.30
C LEU A 277 17.39 -13.91 6.46
N ARG A 278 16.75 -14.98 6.92
CA ARG A 278 16.74 -16.29 6.24
C ARG A 278 15.42 -16.57 5.53
N LYS A 279 14.34 -15.94 5.98
CA LYS A 279 12.99 -16.17 5.47
C LYS A 279 12.08 -15.02 5.86
N ASP A 280 11.26 -14.60 4.91
CA ASP A 280 10.24 -13.58 5.13
C ASP A 280 9.22 -14.00 6.19
N VAL A 281 8.77 -12.99 6.94
CA VAL A 281 7.88 -13.13 8.08
C VAL A 281 6.48 -12.72 7.66
N GLY A 282 5.76 -13.67 7.05
CA GLY A 282 4.37 -13.46 6.69
C GLY A 282 3.40 -13.46 7.90
N TYR A 283 2.20 -12.96 7.66
CA TYR A 283 1.11 -12.92 8.66
C TYR A 283 0.63 -14.29 9.16
N GLY A 284 0.98 -15.38 8.47
CA GLY A 284 0.31 -16.68 8.60
C GLY A 284 -1.20 -16.57 8.31
N LEU A 285 -1.99 -17.60 8.67
CA LEU A 285 -3.45 -17.57 8.47
C LEU A 285 -4.22 -17.17 9.75
N ALA A 286 -3.67 -17.44 10.92
CA ALA A 286 -4.38 -17.27 12.18
C ALA A 286 -4.59 -15.79 12.55
N ALA A 287 -3.57 -14.95 12.38
CA ALA A 287 -3.65 -13.53 12.72
C ALA A 287 -4.60 -12.74 11.79
N PRO A 288 -4.55 -12.90 10.45
CA PRO A 288 -5.55 -12.28 9.56
C PRO A 288 -6.98 -12.71 9.86
N VAL A 289 -7.21 -14.01 10.06
CA VAL A 289 -8.56 -14.54 10.35
C VAL A 289 -9.07 -14.04 11.70
N GLY A 290 -8.25 -14.09 12.75
CA GLY A 290 -8.61 -13.61 14.08
C GLY A 290 -8.93 -12.12 14.09
N THR A 291 -8.12 -11.31 13.40
CA THR A 291 -8.32 -9.86 13.25
C THR A 291 -9.61 -9.57 12.50
N LEU A 292 -9.86 -10.26 11.39
CA LEU A 292 -11.09 -10.13 10.60
C LEU A 292 -12.34 -10.50 11.43
N VAL A 293 -12.28 -11.60 12.19
CA VAL A 293 -13.38 -12.03 13.07
C VAL A 293 -13.64 -10.99 14.17
N ARG A 294 -12.59 -10.45 14.80
CA ARG A 294 -12.73 -9.39 15.82
C ARG A 294 -13.33 -8.12 15.21
N ALA A 295 -12.85 -7.69 14.05
CA ALA A 295 -13.36 -6.52 13.35
C ALA A 295 -14.85 -6.69 12.97
N LEU A 296 -15.24 -7.86 12.49
CA LEU A 296 -16.64 -8.19 12.18
C LEU A 296 -17.56 -8.17 13.40
N ARG A 297 -17.07 -8.52 14.59
CA ARG A 297 -17.85 -8.49 15.85
C ARG A 297 -18.03 -7.07 16.42
N ARG A 298 -17.17 -6.13 16.03
CA ARG A 298 -17.20 -4.72 16.49
C ARG A 298 -18.02 -3.80 15.59
N ARG A 299 -18.46 -4.30 14.43
CA ARG A 299 -19.26 -3.58 13.43
C ARG A 299 -20.75 -3.73 13.74
#